data_AF-A0A6I1KIH3-F1
#
_entry.id   AF-A0A6I1KIH3-F1
#
_cell.length_a   1.000
_cell.length_b   1.000
_cell.length_c   1.000
_cell.angle_alpha   90.00
_cell.angle_beta   90.00
_cell.angle_gamma   90.00
#
_symmetry.space_group_name_H-M   'P 1'
#
loop_
_entity.id
_entity.type
_entity.pdbx_description
1 polymer ?
#
loop_
_entity_poly.entity_id
_entity_poly.type
_entity_poly.pdbx_seq_one_letter_code
_entity_poly.pdbx_strand_id
1 'polypeptide(L)'
;MTETAQVQEQQAIKPVKKTGFKKPAKKKPAPRPEKRLVTIPSASPAPPRQKEVSEAEAESRLLDETKKILDSQPKVKILIASTETQKDDVTVSIQGYTYLIQRDKEVEVPQSVAKVLQDAILTAYSQQRREDGEGNELVAREVNRFPFQVRI
;
A
#
# COMPACT_ATOMS: atom_id res chain seq x y z
N MET A 1 -26.53 34.67 36.64
CA MET A 1 -25.09 34.96 36.79
C MET A 1 -24.48 33.87 37.65
N THR A 2 -23.87 32.87 37.03
CA THR A 2 -22.84 32.04 37.67
C THR A 2 -22.04 31.38 36.57
N GLU A 3 -20.82 31.88 36.47
CA GLU A 3 -19.75 31.54 35.55
C GLU A 3 -19.12 30.23 36.02
N THR A 4 -18.94 29.26 35.12
CA THR A 4 -18.03 28.13 35.37
C THR A 4 -17.13 28.00 34.15
N ALA A 5 -15.93 28.55 34.32
CA ALA A 5 -14.87 28.55 33.35
C ALA A 5 -14.27 27.14 33.17
N GLN A 6 -14.08 26.79 31.90
CA GLN A 6 -12.94 26.07 31.29
C GLN A 6 -12.06 25.16 32.16
N VAL A 7 -11.87 23.90 31.72
CA VAL A 7 -10.52 23.39 31.38
C VAL A 7 -10.66 22.40 30.20
N GLN A 8 -10.15 22.82 29.06
CA GLN A 8 -9.94 21.99 27.87
C GLN A 8 -8.52 21.41 27.99
N GLU A 9 -8.40 20.16 28.46
CA GLU A 9 -7.10 19.51 28.62
C GLU A 9 -6.65 18.91 27.27
N GLN A 10 -5.87 19.71 26.55
CA GLN A 10 -5.06 19.29 25.43
C GLN A 10 -3.97 18.35 25.95
N GLN A 11 -4.03 17.06 25.63
CA GLN A 11 -2.93 16.15 25.92
C GLN A 11 -1.79 16.41 24.94
N ALA A 12 -0.76 17.08 25.47
CA ALA A 12 0.50 17.37 24.82
C ALA A 12 1.26 16.08 24.47
N ILE A 13 1.52 15.92 23.17
CA ILE A 13 2.40 14.90 22.61
C ILE A 13 3.84 15.21 23.06
N LYS A 14 4.40 14.37 23.94
CA LYS A 14 5.79 14.51 24.37
C LYS A 14 6.75 14.23 23.20
N PRO A 15 7.77 15.07 22.93
CA PRO A 15 8.73 14.81 21.88
C PRO A 15 9.69 13.68 22.29
N VAL A 16 9.63 12.55 21.59
CA VAL A 16 10.63 11.48 21.70
C VAL A 16 11.93 11.97 21.06
N LYS A 17 13.00 11.97 21.87
CA LYS A 17 14.34 12.42 21.51
C LYS A 17 14.92 11.58 20.37
N LYS A 18 15.47 12.28 19.38
CA LYS A 18 16.32 11.76 18.30
C LYS A 18 17.54 11.04 18.86
N THR A 19 17.62 9.72 18.66
CA THR A 19 18.87 8.96 18.75
C THR A 19 19.30 8.58 17.34
N GLY A 20 20.51 9.03 16.98
CA GLY A 20 21.01 9.06 15.62
C GLY A 20 21.40 7.68 15.07
N PHE A 21 20.96 7.41 13.84
CA PHE A 21 21.51 6.35 13.02
C PHE A 21 22.74 6.88 12.25
N LYS A 22 23.92 6.35 12.60
CA LYS A 22 25.20 6.60 11.92
C LYS A 22 25.17 5.97 10.51
N LYS A 23 25.54 6.79 9.51
CA LYS A 23 25.90 6.35 8.15
C LYS A 23 27.17 5.49 8.18
N PRO A 24 27.29 4.40 7.41
CA PRO A 24 28.59 3.88 7.00
C PRO A 24 29.01 4.52 5.66
N ALA A 25 30.11 5.27 5.70
CA ALA A 25 30.74 5.86 4.52
C ALA A 25 31.86 4.94 3.98
N LYS A 26 31.83 4.74 2.66
CA LYS A 26 32.96 4.70 1.71
C LYS A 26 34.18 3.86 2.10
N LYS A 27 34.26 2.63 1.59
CA LYS A 27 35.52 1.87 1.47
C LYS A 27 36.21 2.27 0.16
N LYS A 28 37.43 2.81 0.27
CA LYS A 28 38.33 3.20 -0.83
C LYS A 28 38.77 1.98 -1.69
N PRO A 29 39.00 2.14 -3.00
CA PRO A 29 39.61 1.13 -3.87
C PRO A 29 41.13 1.35 -4.04
N ALA A 30 41.91 0.27 -4.15
CA ALA A 30 43.19 0.15 -4.88
C ALA A 30 43.82 -1.23 -4.62
N PRO A 31 44.73 -1.77 -5.46
CA PRO A 31 45.01 -1.54 -6.88
C PRO A 31 45.05 -2.86 -7.73
N ARG A 32 45.07 -2.69 -9.06
CA ARG A 32 45.27 -3.72 -10.10
C ARG A 32 46.72 -4.21 -10.13
N PRO A 33 46.98 -5.44 -10.62
CA PRO A 33 48.01 -5.55 -11.66
C PRO A 33 47.53 -6.33 -12.89
N GLU A 34 47.74 -5.72 -14.05
CA GLU A 34 47.66 -6.32 -15.38
C GLU A 34 48.82 -7.28 -15.63
N LYS A 35 48.53 -8.32 -16.41
CA LYS A 35 49.35 -8.99 -17.46
C LYS A 35 48.62 -10.31 -17.81
N ARG A 36 48.52 -10.84 -19.03
CA ARG A 36 48.83 -10.44 -20.41
C ARG A 36 48.49 -11.69 -21.25
N LEU A 37 47.62 -11.57 -22.28
CA LEU A 37 47.34 -12.53 -23.39
C LEU A 37 46.96 -13.99 -23.01
N VAL A 38 45.98 -14.65 -23.63
CA VAL A 38 46.07 -15.26 -24.98
C VAL A 38 44.65 -15.70 -25.44
N THR A 39 44.26 -15.27 -26.64
CA THR A 39 43.19 -15.80 -27.54
C THR A 39 43.48 -17.28 -27.88
N ILE A 40 42.58 -18.27 -28.08
CA ILE A 40 41.60 -18.54 -29.17
C ILE A 40 40.81 -19.86 -28.83
N PRO A 41 39.80 -20.33 -29.61
CA PRO A 41 38.46 -20.73 -29.15
C PRO A 41 38.25 -22.26 -29.06
N SER A 42 37.32 -22.73 -28.24
CA SER A 42 36.92 -24.16 -28.31
C SER A 42 35.55 -24.43 -27.71
N ALA A 43 34.62 -24.71 -28.63
CA ALA A 43 33.50 -25.64 -28.55
C ALA A 43 32.86 -25.99 -27.18
N SER A 44 31.56 -25.67 -27.12
CA SER A 44 30.47 -26.53 -26.64
C SER A 44 30.17 -26.59 -25.13
N PRO A 45 28.89 -26.83 -24.74
CA PRO A 45 27.71 -26.03 -25.06
C PRO A 45 26.98 -25.59 -23.78
N ALA A 46 26.22 -24.50 -23.90
CA ALA A 46 25.35 -23.98 -22.85
C ALA A 46 24.36 -25.04 -22.32
N PRO A 47 24.05 -25.06 -21.00
CA PRO A 47 22.93 -25.85 -20.49
C PRO A 47 21.60 -25.37 -21.13
N PRO A 48 20.65 -26.29 -21.38
CA PRO A 48 19.52 -26.06 -22.26
C PRO A 48 18.58 -24.96 -21.77
N ARG A 49 18.47 -23.94 -22.61
CA ARG A 49 17.59 -22.78 -22.52
C ARG A 49 16.22 -23.16 -23.11
N GLN A 50 15.40 -23.94 -22.40
CA GLN A 50 14.06 -24.33 -22.87
C GLN A 50 13.05 -24.53 -21.71
N LYS A 51 12.38 -23.45 -21.29
CA LYS A 51 11.01 -23.42 -20.69
C LYS A 51 10.51 -22.05 -20.20
N GLU A 52 11.19 -20.93 -20.50
CA GLU A 52 10.86 -19.62 -19.90
C GLU A 52 9.99 -18.71 -20.80
N VAL A 53 9.42 -19.23 -21.90
CA VAL A 53 8.60 -18.45 -22.85
C VAL A 53 7.10 -18.67 -22.72
N SER A 54 6.63 -19.61 -21.89
CA SER A 54 5.18 -19.88 -21.77
C SER A 54 4.49 -19.12 -20.64
N GLU A 55 5.20 -18.80 -19.56
CA GLU A 55 4.58 -18.20 -18.36
C GLU A 55 4.33 -16.70 -18.55
N ALA A 56 5.29 -15.95 -19.08
CA ALA A 56 5.14 -14.51 -19.33
C ALA A 56 4.06 -14.19 -20.37
N GLU A 57 3.90 -15.02 -21.42
CA GLU A 57 2.83 -14.86 -22.40
C GLU A 57 1.47 -15.27 -21.84
N ALA A 58 1.41 -16.32 -21.00
CA ALA A 58 0.19 -16.73 -20.33
C ALA A 58 -0.30 -15.67 -19.33
N GLU A 59 0.59 -15.12 -18.50
CA GLU A 59 0.25 -14.01 -17.58
C GLU A 59 -0.23 -12.78 -18.36
N SER A 60 0.45 -12.41 -19.46
CA SER A 60 0.04 -11.27 -20.28
C SER A 60 -1.36 -11.44 -20.86
N ARG A 61 -1.73 -12.66 -21.30
CA ARG A 61 -3.08 -12.96 -21.78
C ARG A 61 -4.13 -12.85 -20.67
N LEU A 62 -3.82 -13.34 -19.46
CA LEU A 62 -4.71 -13.22 -18.32
C LEU A 62 -4.95 -11.75 -17.91
N LEU A 63 -3.91 -10.91 -17.98
CA LEU A 63 -4.03 -9.48 -17.70
C LEU A 63 -4.92 -8.76 -18.73
N ASP A 64 -4.80 -9.09 -20.02
CA ASP A 64 -5.63 -8.49 -21.09
C ASP A 64 -7.11 -8.88 -20.94
N GLU A 65 -7.38 -10.15 -20.68
CA GLU A 65 -8.73 -10.67 -20.42
C GLU A 65 -9.33 -10.02 -19.16
N THR A 66 -8.56 -9.94 -18.07
CA THR A 66 -8.97 -9.27 -16.84
C THR A 66 -9.32 -7.81 -17.09
N LYS A 67 -8.48 -7.09 -17.85
CA LYS A 67 -8.71 -5.69 -18.18
C LYS A 67 -10.01 -5.53 -18.98
N LYS A 68 -10.28 -6.38 -19.98
CA LYS A 68 -11.55 -6.35 -20.74
C LYS A 68 -12.76 -6.56 -19.84
N ILE A 69 -12.68 -7.50 -18.91
CA ILE A 69 -13.76 -7.75 -17.93
C ILE A 69 -13.99 -6.52 -17.07
N LEU A 70 -12.93 -5.90 -16.56
CA LEU A 70 -13.01 -4.71 -15.71
C LEU A 70 -13.49 -3.47 -16.46
N ASP A 71 -13.10 -3.29 -17.72
CA ASP A 71 -13.59 -2.19 -18.57
C ASP A 71 -15.05 -2.38 -19.02
N SER A 72 -15.52 -3.63 -19.11
CA SER A 72 -16.91 -3.95 -19.48
C SER A 72 -17.89 -3.74 -18.32
N GLN A 73 -17.40 -3.60 -17.09
CA GLN A 73 -18.22 -3.35 -15.91
C GLN A 73 -18.69 -1.90 -15.84
N PRO A 74 -19.81 -1.63 -15.14
CA PRO A 74 -20.21 -0.26 -14.84
C PRO A 74 -19.13 0.44 -14.03
N LYS A 75 -18.78 1.64 -14.48
CA LYS A 75 -17.80 2.50 -13.83
C LYS A 75 -18.50 3.41 -12.84
N VAL A 76 -17.95 3.52 -11.65
CA VAL A 76 -18.46 4.36 -10.57
C VAL A 76 -17.41 5.39 -10.20
N LYS A 77 -17.84 6.62 -9.93
CA LYS A 77 -16.96 7.68 -9.45
C LYS A 77 -16.85 7.54 -7.94
N ILE A 78 -15.63 7.35 -7.45
CA ILE A 78 -15.36 7.30 -6.02
C ILE A 78 -14.48 8.48 -5.60
N LEU A 79 -14.73 8.95 -4.39
CA LEU A 79 -13.88 9.93 -3.71
C LEU A 79 -13.45 9.32 -2.38
N ILE A 80 -12.14 9.06 -2.27
CA ILE A 80 -11.51 8.60 -1.03
C ILE A 80 -10.91 9.82 -0.35
N ALA A 81 -11.42 10.16 0.84
CA ALA A 81 -10.90 11.29 1.60
C ALA A 81 -9.56 10.92 2.27
N SER A 82 -8.57 11.81 2.20
CA SER A 82 -7.36 11.65 3.01
C SER A 82 -7.65 11.92 4.48
N THR A 83 -7.05 11.11 5.35
CA THR A 83 -7.06 11.33 6.80
C THR A 83 -5.67 11.78 7.26
N GLU A 84 -5.54 12.31 8.48
CA GLU A 84 -4.22 12.68 9.01
C GLU A 84 -3.22 11.51 8.99
N THR A 85 -3.72 10.30 9.19
CA THR A 85 -2.92 9.08 9.28
C THR A 85 -2.69 8.39 7.94
N GLN A 86 -3.54 8.65 6.94
CA GLN A 86 -3.45 8.01 5.63
C GLN A 86 -3.67 9.02 4.51
N LYS A 87 -2.56 9.42 3.88
CA LYS A 87 -2.53 10.35 2.75
C LYS A 87 -2.03 9.69 1.46
N ASP A 88 -1.51 8.47 1.56
CA ASP A 88 -0.94 7.74 0.43
C ASP A 88 -2.02 7.24 -0.53
N ASP A 89 -1.63 7.11 -1.80
CA ASP A 89 -2.47 6.55 -2.86
C ASP A 89 -2.88 5.11 -2.52
N VAL A 90 -4.09 4.74 -2.94
CA VAL A 90 -4.65 3.42 -2.69
C VAL A 90 -4.46 2.55 -3.92
N THR A 91 -3.68 1.48 -3.75
CA THR A 91 -3.44 0.50 -4.80
C THR A 91 -4.34 -0.71 -4.60
N VAL A 92 -5.11 -1.08 -5.63
CA VAL A 92 -6.01 -2.25 -5.61
C VAL A 92 -5.64 -3.19 -6.75
N SER A 93 -5.36 -4.45 -6.44
CA SER A 93 -5.03 -5.46 -7.45
C SER A 93 -6.15 -6.50 -7.55
N ILE A 94 -6.69 -6.68 -8.76
CA ILE A 94 -7.71 -7.69 -9.08
C ILE A 94 -7.15 -8.58 -10.17
N GLN A 95 -7.00 -9.89 -9.88
CA GLN A 95 -6.51 -10.89 -10.82
C GLN A 95 -5.21 -10.46 -11.55
N GLY A 96 -4.26 -9.87 -10.81
CA GLY A 96 -2.98 -9.39 -11.34
C GLY A 96 -3.03 -7.99 -11.98
N TYR A 97 -4.21 -7.47 -12.32
CA TYR A 97 -4.34 -6.10 -12.81
C TYR A 97 -4.43 -5.12 -11.64
N THR A 98 -3.56 -4.11 -11.64
CA THR A 98 -3.41 -3.17 -10.52
C THR A 98 -3.93 -1.79 -10.89
N TYR A 99 -4.83 -1.26 -10.06
CA TYR A 99 -5.36 0.10 -10.13
C TYR A 99 -4.73 0.98 -9.07
N LEU A 100 -4.35 2.19 -9.48
CA LEU A 100 -3.89 3.24 -8.58
C LEU A 100 -5.01 4.29 -8.43
N ILE A 101 -5.48 4.46 -7.21
CA ILE A 101 -6.55 5.40 -6.87
C ILE A 101 -5.95 6.52 -6.04
N GLN A 102 -5.93 7.72 -6.60
CA GLN A 102 -5.44 8.91 -5.90
C GLN A 102 -6.49 9.41 -4.91
N ARG A 103 -6.09 9.69 -3.67
CA ARG A 103 -6.97 10.28 -2.67
C ARG A 103 -7.30 11.74 -3.00
N ASP A 104 -8.40 12.22 -2.45
CA ASP A 104 -8.95 13.58 -2.63
C ASP A 104 -9.25 13.97 -4.08
N LYS A 105 -9.25 12.99 -4.98
CA LYS A 105 -9.64 13.15 -6.39
C LYS A 105 -10.80 12.24 -6.70
N GLU A 106 -11.68 12.71 -7.58
CA GLU A 106 -12.70 11.86 -8.16
C GLU A 106 -12.04 10.95 -9.20
N VAL A 107 -12.03 9.66 -8.90
CA VAL A 107 -11.47 8.64 -9.79
C VAL A 107 -12.61 7.72 -10.22
N GLU A 108 -12.70 7.50 -11.53
CA GLU A 108 -13.64 6.56 -12.12
C GLU A 108 -13.04 5.15 -12.07
N VAL A 109 -13.69 4.24 -11.34
CA VAL A 109 -13.23 2.86 -11.16
C VAL A 109 -14.33 1.86 -11.48
N PRO A 110 -13.99 0.64 -11.93
CA PRO A 110 -14.97 -0.44 -12.10
C PRO A 110 -15.68 -0.78 -10.78
N GLN A 111 -16.93 -1.23 -10.87
CA GLN A 111 -17.72 -1.66 -9.70
C GLN A 111 -17.00 -2.73 -8.86
N SER A 112 -16.28 -3.68 -9.48
CA SER A 112 -15.47 -4.66 -8.74
C SER A 112 -14.43 -4.00 -7.83
N VAL A 113 -13.78 -2.92 -8.27
CA VAL A 113 -12.78 -2.19 -7.46
C VAL A 113 -13.46 -1.52 -6.27
N ALA A 114 -14.62 -0.88 -6.49
CA ALA A 114 -15.39 -0.28 -5.40
C ALA A 114 -15.84 -1.31 -4.36
N LYS A 115 -16.21 -2.52 -4.80
CA LYS A 115 -16.58 -3.62 -3.90
C LYS A 115 -15.39 -4.08 -3.04
N VAL A 116 -14.20 -4.21 -3.63
CA VAL A 116 -12.98 -4.53 -2.88
C VAL A 116 -12.67 -3.48 -1.81
N LEU A 117 -12.89 -2.19 -2.11
CA LEU A 117 -12.72 -1.13 -1.12
C LEU A 117 -13.77 -1.17 0.00
N GLN A 118 -14.99 -1.63 -0.31
CA GLN A 118 -16.05 -1.86 0.69
C GLN A 118 -15.71 -3.01 1.62
N ASP A 119 -15.21 -4.12 1.07
CA ASP A 119 -14.82 -5.32 1.81
C ASP A 119 -13.50 -5.13 2.60
N ALA A 120 -12.77 -4.05 2.36
CA ALA A 120 -11.55 -3.70 3.08
C ALA A 120 -11.86 -3.21 4.50
N ILE A 121 -12.18 -4.14 5.38
CA ILE A 121 -12.46 -3.90 6.80
C ILE A 121 -11.17 -3.99 7.61
N LEU A 122 -11.00 -3.06 8.55
CA LEU A 122 -9.93 -3.03 9.52
C LEU A 122 -10.53 -3.19 10.93
N THR A 123 -9.98 -4.11 11.71
CA THR A 123 -10.31 -4.21 13.13
C THR A 123 -9.59 -3.10 13.89
N ALA A 124 -10.36 -2.15 14.44
CA ALA A 124 -9.88 -1.08 15.30
C ALA A 124 -10.30 -1.34 16.75
N TYR A 125 -9.41 -1.11 17.69
CA TYR A 125 -9.72 -1.22 19.12
C TYR A 125 -10.07 0.17 19.66
N SER A 126 -11.25 0.30 20.25
CA SER A 126 -11.68 1.54 20.89
C SER A 126 -11.80 1.33 22.39
N GLN A 127 -11.33 2.30 23.17
CA GLN A 127 -11.53 2.32 24.62
C GLN A 127 -12.97 2.75 24.89
N GLN A 128 -13.78 1.82 25.41
CA GLN A 128 -15.14 2.10 25.84
C GLN A 128 -15.20 2.03 27.36
N ARG A 129 -15.91 2.98 27.97
CA ARG A 129 -16.09 3.00 29.43
C ARG A 129 -16.88 1.75 29.82
N ARG A 130 -16.34 0.99 30.79
CA ARG A 130 -16.99 -0.21 31.31
C ARG A 130 -18.30 0.15 32.02
N GLU A 131 -19.30 -0.73 31.96
CA GLU A 131 -20.62 -0.51 32.57
C GLU A 131 -20.54 -0.26 34.10
N ASP A 132 -19.53 -0.84 34.77
CA ASP A 132 -19.25 -0.61 36.19
C ASP A 132 -18.71 0.79 36.52
N GLY A 133 -18.47 1.63 35.49
CA GLY A 133 -17.97 2.99 35.65
C GLY A 133 -16.48 3.10 35.97
N GLU A 134 -15.83 2.00 36.35
CA GLU A 134 -14.39 1.88 36.62
C GLU A 134 -13.62 1.33 35.41
N GLY A 135 -12.75 2.18 34.85
CA GLY A 135 -11.81 1.81 33.80
C GLY A 135 -12.38 1.78 32.38
N ASN A 136 -11.48 1.53 31.44
CA ASN A 136 -11.78 1.41 30.02
C ASN A 136 -11.56 -0.04 29.58
N GLU A 137 -12.46 -0.54 28.74
CA GLU A 137 -12.31 -1.82 28.06
C GLU A 137 -11.95 -1.60 26.59
N LEU A 138 -11.07 -2.44 26.05
CA LEU A 138 -10.72 -2.43 24.64
C LEU A 138 -11.75 -3.23 23.86
N VAL A 139 -12.66 -2.53 23.20
CA VAL A 139 -13.69 -3.14 22.35
C VAL A 139 -13.18 -3.16 20.92
N ALA A 140 -13.05 -4.35 20.35
CA ALA A 140 -12.77 -4.53 18.92
C ALA A 140 -13.99 -4.09 18.11
N ARG A 141 -13.79 -3.19 17.16
CA ARG A 141 -14.80 -2.73 16.20
C ARG A 141 -14.27 -2.88 14.79
N GLU A 142 -15.12 -3.37 13.92
CA GLU A 142 -14.86 -3.41 12.48
C GLU A 142 -15.16 -2.03 11.89
N VAL A 143 -14.14 -1.43 11.28
CA VAL A 143 -14.26 -0.14 10.60
C VAL A 143 -13.72 -0.25 9.19
N ASN A 144 -14.33 0.45 8.23
CA ASN A 144 -13.80 0.47 6.87
C ASN A 144 -12.41 1.10 6.87
N ARG A 145 -11.44 0.38 6.29
CA ARG A 145 -10.05 0.82 6.19
C ARG A 145 -9.93 2.08 5.34
N PHE A 146 -10.73 2.14 4.27
CA PHE A 146 -10.78 3.25 3.33
C PHE A 146 -12.19 3.86 3.37
N PRO A 147 -12.39 4.98 4.07
CA PRO A 147 -13.66 5.70 3.99
C PRO A 147 -13.77 6.36 2.61
N PHE A 148 -14.76 5.94 1.82
CA PHE A 148 -15.00 6.50 0.49
C PHE A 148 -16.48 6.78 0.25
N GLN A 149 -16.75 7.72 -0.66
CA GLN A 149 -18.09 8.07 -1.11
C GLN A 149 -18.26 7.69 -2.57
N VAL A 150 -19.38 7.06 -2.90
CA VAL A 150 -19.76 6.80 -4.30
C VAL A 150 -20.59 7.99 -4.79
N ARG A 151 -20.16 8.59 -5.90
CA ARG A 151 -20.90 9.64 -6.63
C ARG A 151 -21.55 8.98 -7.85
N ILE A 152 -22.88 9.08 -7.94
CA ILE A 152 -23.71 8.54 -9.03
C ILE A 152 -24.17 9.71 -9.88
#